data_AF-A0A397AAH1-F1
#
_entry.id   AF-A0A397AAH1-F1
#
_cell.length_a   1.000
_cell.length_b   1.000
_cell.length_c   1.000
_cell.angle_alpha   90.00
_cell.angle_beta   90.00
_cell.angle_gamma   90.00
#
_symmetry.space_group_name_H-M   'P 1'
#
loop_
_entity.id
_entity.type
_entity.pdbx_description
1 polymer ?
#
loop_
_entity_poly.entity_id
_entity_poly.type
_entity_poly.pdbx_seq_one_letter_code
_entity_poly.pdbx_strand_id
1 'polypeptide(L)'
;MTLYQAVFAFDGPAYKGLQSASWTPEDLTFAQAHLRILCGLYGTLRPLDLIQAYRLEMGLKVQHGRGPRDGLYAFWGRAIADDINAAFALPSTAVSSSSSINILLNVASVEYFKSVDVPSLESSIVVVDCIFKDDGQIKSVFAKRARGLMVNYVVTSRAATMDHLRAFQADGYVYSRHESTDTQLVFNRSKAAAAAALKRAREVAAIAKLHTKRPRNDLEMDTSVDDKPHKPSQRTM
;
A
#
# COMPACT_ATOMS: atom_id res chain seq x y z
N MET A 1 -6.11 25.50 -5.41
CA MET A 1 -5.83 24.67 -4.23
C MET A 1 -5.29 23.33 -4.72
N THR A 2 -4.13 22.88 -4.24
CA THR A 2 -3.47 21.69 -4.79
C THR A 2 -4.00 20.43 -4.11
N LEU A 3 -4.31 19.41 -4.92
CA LEU A 3 -4.81 18.11 -4.48
C LEU A 3 -3.82 17.02 -4.85
N TYR A 4 -3.71 16.01 -3.99
CA TYR A 4 -2.84 14.86 -4.21
C TYR A 4 -3.60 13.56 -3.91
N GLN A 5 -3.32 12.50 -4.66
CA GLN A 5 -3.84 11.17 -4.37
C GLN A 5 -3.25 10.67 -3.03
N ALA A 6 -4.10 10.18 -2.13
CA ALA A 6 -3.75 9.83 -0.76
C ALA A 6 -2.50 8.94 -0.63
N VAL A 7 -2.39 7.89 -1.45
CA VAL A 7 -1.28 6.92 -1.39
C VAL A 7 0.08 7.50 -1.79
N PHE A 8 0.10 8.63 -2.51
CA PHE A 8 1.32 9.33 -2.91
C PHE A 8 1.60 10.58 -2.07
N ALA A 9 0.60 11.06 -1.33
CA ALA A 9 0.69 12.27 -0.53
C ALA A 9 1.24 12.02 0.88
N PHE A 10 0.86 10.90 1.50
CA PHE A 10 1.32 10.59 2.85
C PHE A 10 2.78 10.14 2.87
N ASP A 11 3.56 10.70 3.81
CA ASP A 11 4.95 10.32 4.06
C ASP A 11 5.14 9.81 5.49
N GLY A 12 5.98 8.78 5.64
CA GLY A 12 6.27 8.15 6.92
C GLY A 12 6.69 6.68 6.76
N PRO A 13 7.16 6.01 7.83
CA PRO A 13 7.71 4.66 7.73
C PRO A 13 6.74 3.65 7.09
N ALA A 14 5.44 3.74 7.39
CA ALA A 14 4.42 2.88 6.78
C ALA A 14 4.27 3.14 5.28
N TYR A 15 4.12 4.40 4.87
CA TYR A 15 4.00 4.77 3.46
C TYR A 15 5.28 4.49 2.65
N LYS A 16 6.45 4.65 3.25
CA LYS A 16 7.74 4.18 2.68
C LYS A 16 7.82 2.64 2.56
N GLY A 17 7.06 1.91 3.37
CA GLY A 17 6.90 0.47 3.26
C GLY A 17 5.92 0.05 2.16
N LEU A 18 4.94 0.89 1.81
CA LEU A 18 4.01 0.63 0.70
C LEU A 18 4.73 0.54 -0.64
N GLN A 19 5.79 1.35 -0.82
CA GLN A 19 6.52 1.45 -2.09
C GLN A 19 5.59 1.75 -3.28
N SER A 20 4.53 2.53 -3.04
CA SER A 20 3.45 2.78 -4.01
C SER A 20 3.91 3.40 -5.31
N ALA A 21 5.02 4.15 -5.31
CA ALA A 21 5.65 4.69 -6.53
C ALA A 21 6.12 3.60 -7.51
N SER A 22 6.23 2.34 -7.08
CA SER A 22 6.61 1.19 -7.93
C SER A 22 5.42 0.35 -8.40
N TRP A 23 4.20 0.69 -7.99
CA TRP A 23 2.99 -0.05 -8.37
C TRP A 23 2.63 0.19 -9.84
N THR A 24 2.22 -0.88 -10.52
CA THR A 24 1.65 -0.79 -11.87
C THR A 24 0.23 -0.22 -11.84
N PRO A 25 -0.37 0.16 -12.99
CA PRO A 25 -1.78 0.53 -13.04
C PRO A 25 -2.72 -0.56 -12.48
N GLU A 26 -2.39 -1.84 -12.67
CA GLU A 26 -3.16 -2.97 -12.14
C GLU A 26 -3.01 -3.09 -10.63
N ASP A 27 -1.82 -2.83 -10.08
CA ASP A 27 -1.58 -2.77 -8.64
C ASP A 27 -2.35 -1.61 -8.00
N LEU A 28 -2.35 -0.43 -8.63
CA LEU A 28 -3.13 0.72 -8.17
C LEU A 28 -4.63 0.44 -8.23
N THR A 29 -5.11 -0.22 -9.27
CA THR A 29 -6.51 -0.63 -9.39
C THR A 29 -6.91 -1.59 -8.27
N PHE A 30 -6.07 -2.61 -8.02
CA PHE A 30 -6.30 -3.55 -6.92
C PHE A 30 -6.26 -2.85 -5.56
N ALA A 31 -5.24 -2.03 -5.30
CA ALA A 31 -5.14 -1.25 -4.07
C ALA A 31 -6.36 -0.33 -3.90
N GLN A 32 -6.85 0.28 -4.97
CA GLN A 32 -8.02 1.18 -4.91
C GLN A 32 -9.29 0.44 -4.45
N ALA A 33 -9.45 -0.83 -4.82
CA ALA A 33 -10.53 -1.66 -4.34
C ALA A 33 -10.31 -2.12 -2.89
N HIS A 34 -9.12 -2.61 -2.56
CA HIS A 34 -8.87 -3.41 -1.36
C HIS A 34 -8.18 -2.67 -0.19
N LEU A 35 -7.58 -1.50 -0.40
CA LEU A 35 -6.92 -0.73 0.66
C LEU A 35 -7.83 0.39 1.17
N ARG A 36 -7.90 0.54 2.50
CA ARG A 36 -8.45 1.72 3.17
C ARG A 36 -7.39 2.31 4.10
N ILE A 37 -7.21 3.61 4.02
CA ILE A 37 -6.31 4.40 4.87
C ILE A 37 -7.19 5.12 5.89
N LEU A 38 -7.04 4.79 7.17
CA LEU A 38 -7.72 5.50 8.25
C LEU A 38 -7.12 6.89 8.42
N CYS A 39 -7.97 7.89 8.56
CA CYS A 39 -7.60 9.29 8.51
C CYS A 39 -8.46 10.12 9.49
N GLY A 40 -7.84 10.97 10.31
CA GLY A 40 -8.57 11.81 11.25
C GLY A 40 -9.57 12.77 10.60
N LEU A 41 -9.20 13.40 9.47
CA LEU A 41 -10.02 14.39 8.77
C LEU A 41 -11.07 13.78 7.82
N TYR A 42 -10.70 12.74 7.09
CA TYR A 42 -11.52 12.13 6.04
C TYR A 42 -12.19 10.80 6.45
N GLY A 43 -11.88 10.26 7.63
CA GLY A 43 -12.41 8.98 8.11
C GLY A 43 -11.69 7.82 7.45
N THR A 44 -12.14 7.42 6.27
CA THR A 44 -11.49 6.42 5.41
C THR A 44 -11.12 7.05 4.07
N LEU A 45 -9.97 6.67 3.53
CA LEU A 45 -9.52 7.06 2.20
C LEU A 45 -9.17 5.82 1.39
N ARG A 46 -9.51 5.83 0.11
CA ARG A 46 -8.94 4.92 -0.88
C ARG A 46 -7.63 5.51 -1.42
N PRO A 47 -6.70 4.69 -1.92
CA PRO A 47 -5.41 5.13 -2.46
C PRO A 47 -5.43 6.36 -3.38
N LEU A 48 -6.40 6.44 -4.29
CA LEU A 48 -6.50 7.47 -5.33
C LEU A 48 -7.46 8.61 -4.98
N ASP A 49 -8.05 8.61 -3.77
CA ASP A 49 -8.86 9.74 -3.33
C ASP A 49 -7.98 11.00 -3.20
N LEU A 50 -8.50 12.12 -3.65
CA LEU A 50 -7.79 13.40 -3.67
C LEU A 50 -7.90 14.09 -2.31
N ILE A 51 -6.75 14.39 -1.71
CA ILE A 51 -6.67 15.06 -0.41
C ILE A 51 -5.90 16.37 -0.50
N GLN A 52 -6.17 17.25 0.46
CA GLN A 52 -5.40 18.47 0.70
C GLN A 52 -4.40 18.22 1.81
N ALA A 53 -3.37 19.07 1.92
CA ALA A 53 -2.48 19.03 3.05
C ALA A 53 -3.23 19.41 4.33
N TYR A 54 -3.16 18.56 5.35
CA TYR A 54 -3.72 18.79 6.66
C TYR A 54 -2.84 18.10 7.72
N ARG A 55 -3.07 18.42 8.99
CA ARG A 55 -2.50 17.67 10.11
C ARG A 55 -3.56 17.52 11.20
N LEU A 56 -4.18 16.35 11.23
CA LEU A 56 -5.24 16.01 12.18
C LEU A 56 -5.15 14.51 12.50
N GLU A 57 -4.44 14.17 13.57
CA GLU A 57 -4.28 12.80 14.06
C GLU A 57 -5.56 12.32 14.76
N MET A 58 -5.88 11.04 14.64
CA MET A 58 -7.12 10.45 15.18
C MET A 58 -7.25 10.62 16.71
N GLY A 59 -6.12 10.59 17.44
CA GLY A 59 -6.10 10.76 18.89
C GLY A 59 -6.32 12.20 19.40
N LEU A 60 -6.43 13.20 18.52
CA LEU A 60 -6.60 14.59 18.96
C LEU A 60 -7.98 14.83 19.58
N LYS A 61 -7.98 15.53 20.72
CA LYS A 61 -9.19 16.05 21.35
C LYS A 61 -9.60 17.33 20.62
N VAL A 62 -10.64 17.22 19.82
CA VAL A 62 -11.21 18.33 19.05
C VAL A 62 -12.67 18.47 19.42
N GLN A 63 -13.10 19.70 19.72
CA GLN A 63 -14.51 20.02 19.86
C GLN A 63 -15.12 20.09 18.46
N HIS A 64 -16.13 19.26 18.22
CA HIS A 64 -16.75 19.13 16.88
C HIS A 64 -18.25 19.40 16.90
N GLY A 65 -18.80 19.89 18.02
CA GLY A 65 -20.22 20.25 18.14
C GLY A 65 -21.21 19.08 17.98
N ARG A 66 -20.74 17.84 17.85
CA ARG A 66 -21.58 16.64 17.71
C ARG A 66 -21.62 15.85 19.02
N GLY A 67 -22.69 16.03 19.77
CA GLY A 67 -22.93 15.27 21.01
C GLY A 67 -22.04 15.71 22.19
N PRO A 68 -22.16 15.01 23.34
CA PRO A 68 -21.56 15.44 24.61
C PRO A 68 -20.09 15.06 24.78
N ARG A 69 -19.46 14.41 23.79
CA ARG A 69 -18.09 13.89 23.88
C ARG A 69 -17.20 14.57 22.84
N ASP A 70 -16.07 15.07 23.30
CA ASP A 70 -15.01 15.62 22.44
C ASP A 70 -14.13 14.51 21.85
N GLY A 71 -13.62 14.75 20.63
CA GLY A 71 -12.61 13.91 19.99
C GLY A 71 -13.11 13.11 18.79
N LEU A 72 -12.17 12.79 17.90
CA LEU A 72 -12.49 12.23 16.58
C LEU A 72 -13.10 10.83 16.62
N TYR A 73 -12.83 10.03 17.65
CA TYR A 73 -13.49 8.74 17.84
C TYR A 73 -15.02 8.88 17.99
N ALA A 74 -15.47 9.84 18.80
CA ALA A 74 -16.89 10.10 18.99
C ALA A 74 -17.52 10.76 17.75
N PHE A 75 -16.77 11.65 17.09
CA PHE A 75 -17.19 12.26 15.83
C PHE A 75 -17.47 11.23 14.73
N TRP A 76 -16.55 10.29 14.51
CA TRP A 76 -16.70 9.27 13.48
C TRP A 76 -17.71 8.19 13.86
N GLY A 77 -17.79 7.81 15.14
CA GLY A 77 -18.74 6.81 15.62
C GLY A 77 -18.72 5.55 14.74
N ARG A 78 -19.88 5.20 14.17
CA ARG A 78 -20.04 4.04 13.27
C ARG A 78 -19.65 4.28 11.82
N ALA A 79 -19.44 5.53 11.39
CA ALA A 79 -19.31 5.86 9.97
C ALA A 79 -18.14 5.16 9.28
N ILE A 80 -17.01 4.96 9.98
CA ILE A 80 -15.86 4.22 9.47
C ILE A 80 -16.18 2.72 9.30
N ALA A 81 -16.89 2.12 10.25
CA ALA A 81 -17.30 0.72 10.15
C ALA A 81 -18.32 0.52 9.00
N ASP A 82 -19.25 1.47 8.85
CA ASP A 82 -20.24 1.44 7.76
C ASP A 82 -19.56 1.54 6.37
N ASP A 83 -18.53 2.38 6.22
CA ASP A 83 -17.74 2.45 4.97
C ASP A 83 -16.99 1.15 4.68
N ILE A 84 -16.43 0.50 5.71
CA ILE A 84 -15.77 -0.81 5.58
C ILE A 84 -16.79 -1.88 5.15
N ASN A 85 -17.97 -1.91 5.76
CA ASN A 85 -19.05 -2.83 5.36
C ASN A 85 -19.44 -2.62 3.89
N ALA A 86 -19.64 -1.35 3.49
CA ALA A 86 -19.94 -0.99 2.11
C ALA A 86 -18.83 -1.43 1.15
N ALA A 87 -17.56 -1.32 1.55
CA ALA A 87 -16.43 -1.77 0.76
C ALA A 87 -16.44 -3.28 0.50
N PHE A 88 -16.82 -4.10 1.49
CA PHE A 88 -16.94 -5.56 1.32
C PHE A 88 -18.16 -5.99 0.52
N ALA A 89 -19.19 -5.13 0.39
CA ALA A 89 -20.36 -5.40 -0.43
C ALA A 89 -20.14 -5.16 -1.93
N LEU A 90 -19.00 -4.56 -2.33
CA LEU A 90 -18.70 -4.27 -3.73
C LEU A 90 -18.31 -5.52 -4.51
N PRO A 91 -18.74 -5.67 -5.78
CA PRO A 91 -18.29 -6.79 -6.63
C PRO A 91 -16.78 -6.83 -6.85
N SER A 92 -16.11 -5.66 -6.83
CA SER A 92 -14.67 -5.54 -7.01
C SER A 92 -13.84 -6.06 -5.83
N THR A 93 -14.46 -6.27 -4.68
CA THR A 93 -13.82 -6.84 -3.49
C THR A 93 -14.29 -8.24 -3.18
N ALA A 94 -15.30 -8.74 -3.90
CA ALA A 94 -15.81 -10.09 -3.78
C ALA A 94 -14.73 -11.11 -4.18
N VAL A 95 -14.44 -12.04 -3.28
CA VAL A 95 -13.66 -13.24 -3.61
C VAL A 95 -14.64 -14.23 -4.25
N SER A 96 -14.29 -14.84 -5.38
CA SER A 96 -15.17 -15.68 -6.22
C SER A 96 -15.74 -16.96 -5.56
N SER A 97 -15.65 -17.10 -4.23
CA SER A 97 -16.09 -18.27 -3.49
C SER A 97 -17.27 -17.93 -2.58
N SER A 98 -18.42 -18.55 -2.82
CA SER A 98 -19.68 -18.33 -2.09
C SER A 98 -19.67 -18.77 -0.62
N SER A 99 -18.55 -19.28 -0.09
CA SER A 99 -18.39 -19.72 1.30
C SER A 99 -17.20 -19.10 2.04
N SER A 100 -16.55 -18.06 1.50
CA SER A 100 -15.38 -17.46 2.15
C SER A 100 -15.77 -16.36 3.13
N ILE A 101 -15.25 -16.45 4.35
CA ILE A 101 -15.19 -15.37 5.33
C ILE A 101 -14.46 -14.16 4.72
N ASN A 102 -14.95 -12.95 4.96
CA ASN A 102 -14.28 -11.72 4.55
C ASN A 102 -13.17 -11.38 5.56
N ILE A 103 -11.95 -11.15 5.08
CA ILE A 103 -10.80 -10.82 5.94
C ILE A 103 -10.56 -9.31 5.93
N LEU A 104 -10.76 -8.66 7.08
CA LEU A 104 -10.27 -7.30 7.30
C LEU A 104 -8.86 -7.38 7.92
N LEU A 105 -7.85 -7.28 7.07
CA LEU A 105 -6.45 -7.28 7.52
C LEU A 105 -6.09 -5.95 8.19
N ASN A 106 -5.98 -5.96 9.51
CA ASN A 106 -5.59 -4.79 10.29
C ASN A 106 -4.07 -4.64 10.37
N VAL A 107 -3.57 -3.64 9.64
CA VAL A 107 -2.18 -3.16 9.68
C VAL A 107 -2.09 -1.71 10.18
N ALA A 108 -3.19 -1.14 10.70
CA ALA A 108 -3.19 0.21 11.24
C ALA A 108 -2.48 0.28 12.60
N SER A 109 -2.22 1.49 13.10
CA SER A 109 -1.84 1.64 14.51
C SER A 109 -3.07 1.46 15.40
N VAL A 110 -2.85 1.13 16.67
CA VAL A 110 -3.92 1.03 17.68
C VAL A 110 -4.71 2.34 17.77
N GLU A 111 -4.03 3.49 17.68
CA GLU A 111 -4.67 4.81 17.69
C GLU A 111 -5.70 4.95 16.56
N TYR A 112 -5.31 4.62 15.33
CA TYR A 112 -6.23 4.75 14.19
C TYR A 112 -7.29 3.66 14.20
N PHE A 113 -6.93 2.40 14.47
CA PHE A 113 -7.90 1.29 14.46
C PHE A 113 -8.98 1.42 15.54
N LYS A 114 -8.70 2.11 16.65
CA LYS A 114 -9.70 2.45 17.67
C LYS A 114 -10.88 3.27 17.13
N SER A 115 -10.74 3.92 15.97
CA SER A 115 -11.84 4.61 15.29
C SER A 115 -12.80 3.68 14.53
N VAL A 116 -12.44 2.41 14.38
CA VAL A 116 -13.31 1.38 13.79
C VAL A 116 -14.19 0.79 14.88
N ASP A 117 -15.50 1.00 14.78
CA ASP A 117 -16.49 0.37 15.66
C ASP A 117 -16.69 -1.10 15.26
N VAL A 118 -15.79 -1.97 15.72
CA VAL A 118 -15.76 -3.41 15.38
C VAL A 118 -17.12 -4.12 15.58
N PRO A 119 -17.89 -3.87 16.66
CA PRO A 119 -19.23 -4.45 16.83
C PRO A 119 -20.24 -4.09 15.73
N SER A 120 -20.00 -3.00 14.99
CA SER A 120 -20.83 -2.58 13.86
C SER A 120 -20.39 -3.16 12.51
N LEU A 121 -19.30 -3.94 12.46
CA LEU A 121 -18.90 -4.67 11.26
C LEU A 121 -19.86 -5.83 11.00
N GLU A 122 -20.10 -6.15 9.72
CA GLU A 122 -20.91 -7.30 9.33
C GLU A 122 -20.31 -8.60 9.88
N SER A 123 -21.18 -9.53 10.30
CA SER A 123 -20.76 -10.80 10.94
C SER A 123 -19.88 -11.69 10.06
N SER A 124 -19.91 -11.50 8.75
CA SER A 124 -19.05 -12.21 7.79
C SER A 124 -17.63 -11.66 7.74
N ILE A 125 -17.35 -10.51 8.38
CA ILE A 125 -16.04 -9.86 8.40
C ILE A 125 -15.27 -10.30 9.65
N VAL A 126 -14.12 -10.93 9.43
CA VAL A 126 -13.17 -11.28 10.49
C VAL A 126 -11.99 -10.33 10.42
N VAL A 127 -11.74 -9.64 11.53
CA VAL A 127 -10.55 -8.79 11.71
C VAL A 127 -9.34 -9.68 11.99
N VAL A 128 -8.27 -9.48 11.22
CA VAL A 128 -7.00 -10.20 11.40
C VAL A 128 -5.88 -9.18 11.63
N ASP A 129 -5.28 -9.19 12.81
CA ASP A 129 -4.21 -8.28 13.18
C ASP A 129 -2.84 -8.77 12.71
N CYS A 130 -1.99 -7.86 12.22
CA CYS A 130 -0.57 -8.15 11.97
C CYS A 130 0.34 -7.51 13.03
N ILE A 131 1.15 -8.33 13.69
CA ILE A 131 2.15 -7.90 14.66
C ILE A 131 3.54 -8.17 14.13
N PHE A 132 4.40 -7.15 14.15
CA PHE A 132 5.77 -7.23 13.66
C PHE A 132 6.77 -7.03 14.81
N LYS A 133 7.60 -8.04 15.05
CA LYS A 133 8.61 -8.07 16.12
C LYS A 133 10.02 -8.14 15.53
N ASP A 134 10.94 -7.42 16.16
CA ASP A 134 12.37 -7.37 15.86
C ASP A 134 13.13 -7.83 17.11
N ASP A 135 13.78 -8.99 17.01
CA ASP A 135 14.32 -9.76 18.15
C ASP A 135 13.27 -9.94 19.26
N GLY A 136 12.05 -10.37 18.90
CA GLY A 136 10.97 -10.62 19.86
C GLY A 136 10.27 -9.37 20.42
N GLN A 137 10.71 -8.16 20.07
CA GLN A 137 10.13 -6.91 20.57
C GLN A 137 9.49 -6.07 19.46
N ILE A 138 8.39 -5.38 19.77
CA ILE A 138 7.76 -4.44 18.82
C ILE A 138 8.53 -3.12 18.84
N LYS A 139 9.37 -2.89 17.83
CA LYS A 139 10.08 -1.62 17.63
C LYS A 139 9.29 -0.73 16.68
N SER A 140 8.76 0.38 17.19
CA SER A 140 7.74 1.20 16.53
C SER A 140 8.07 1.60 15.08
N VAL A 141 9.30 2.04 14.80
CA VAL A 141 9.73 2.44 13.45
C VAL A 141 9.69 1.24 12.49
N PHE A 142 10.19 0.08 12.93
CA PHE A 142 10.24 -1.13 12.12
C PHE A 142 8.86 -1.76 11.93
N ALA A 143 8.03 -1.75 12.97
CA ALA A 143 6.66 -2.24 12.89
C ALA A 143 5.81 -1.37 11.95
N LYS A 144 5.95 -0.04 11.99
CA LYS A 144 5.29 0.87 11.04
C LYS A 144 5.69 0.56 9.61
N ARG A 145 7.00 0.41 9.34
CA ARG A 145 7.47 0.03 7.99
C ARG A 145 6.96 -1.34 7.54
N ALA A 146 6.98 -2.32 8.43
CA ALA A 146 6.54 -3.68 8.13
C ALA A 146 5.04 -3.76 7.78
N ARG A 147 4.20 -2.95 8.43
CA ARG A 147 2.78 -2.78 8.05
C ARG A 147 2.62 -2.32 6.61
N GLY A 148 3.42 -1.33 6.19
CA GLY A 148 3.46 -0.90 4.79
C GLY A 148 3.92 -2.00 3.84
N LEU A 149 4.96 -2.75 4.22
CA LEU A 149 5.46 -3.88 3.42
C LEU A 149 4.41 -4.99 3.29
N MET A 150 3.63 -5.26 4.33
CA MET A 150 2.51 -6.22 4.28
C MET A 150 1.46 -5.78 3.25
N VAL A 151 1.07 -4.50 3.26
CA VAL A 151 0.15 -3.97 2.24
C VAL A 151 0.76 -4.08 0.84
N ASN A 152 2.02 -3.70 0.67
CA ASN A 152 2.71 -3.83 -0.61
C ASN A 152 2.70 -5.29 -1.10
N TYR A 153 2.99 -6.24 -0.22
CA TYR A 153 2.91 -7.66 -0.53
C TYR A 153 1.49 -8.09 -0.92
N VAL A 154 0.47 -7.71 -0.15
CA VAL A 154 -0.93 -8.04 -0.46
C VAL A 154 -1.34 -7.51 -1.82
N VAL A 155 -0.99 -6.26 -2.11
CA VAL A 155 -1.24 -5.63 -3.40
C VAL A 155 -0.52 -6.41 -4.49
N THR A 156 0.81 -6.45 -4.47
CA THR A 156 1.63 -6.99 -5.57
C THR A 156 1.48 -8.49 -5.80
N SER A 157 1.16 -9.28 -4.77
CA SER A 157 0.96 -10.74 -4.88
C SER A 157 -0.50 -11.16 -4.98
N ARG A 158 -1.44 -10.20 -4.88
CA ARG A 158 -2.88 -10.48 -4.82
C ARG A 158 -3.23 -11.47 -3.70
N ALA A 159 -2.61 -11.29 -2.53
CA ALA A 159 -2.85 -12.16 -1.37
C ALA A 159 -4.30 -12.01 -0.88
N ALA A 160 -5.07 -13.10 -0.92
CA ALA A 160 -6.51 -13.08 -0.64
C ALA A 160 -6.94 -14.15 0.39
N THR A 161 -6.01 -14.97 0.88
CA THR A 161 -6.30 -16.05 1.84
C THR A 161 -5.36 -15.97 3.05
N MET A 162 -5.74 -16.60 4.16
CA MET A 162 -4.88 -16.69 5.35
C MET A 162 -3.52 -17.31 5.04
N ASP A 163 -3.47 -18.29 4.13
CA ASP A 163 -2.21 -18.93 3.76
C ASP A 163 -1.32 -18.01 2.91
N HIS A 164 -1.91 -17.19 2.03
CA HIS A 164 -1.16 -16.14 1.34
C HIS A 164 -0.60 -15.13 2.36
N LEU A 165 -1.41 -14.69 3.33
CA LEU A 165 -0.96 -13.72 4.35
C LEU A 165 0.18 -14.28 5.22
N ARG A 166 0.10 -15.56 5.62
CA ARG A 166 1.17 -16.25 6.36
C ARG A 166 2.47 -16.39 5.56
N ALA A 167 2.39 -16.39 4.23
CA ALA A 167 3.54 -16.47 3.34
C ALA A 167 4.30 -15.13 3.19
N PHE A 168 3.84 -14.04 3.81
CA PHE A 168 4.54 -12.75 3.81
C PHE A 168 5.99 -12.89 4.30
N GLN A 169 6.92 -12.41 3.47
CA GLN A 169 8.34 -12.30 3.78
C GLN A 169 8.92 -11.02 3.18
N ALA A 170 9.32 -10.09 4.04
CA ALA A 170 10.02 -8.87 3.63
C ALA A 170 10.91 -8.35 4.76
N ASP A 171 12.01 -7.67 4.44
CA ASP A 171 12.93 -7.08 5.43
C ASP A 171 13.38 -8.05 6.55
N GLY A 172 13.43 -9.36 6.25
CA GLY A 172 13.82 -10.43 7.18
C GLY A 172 12.70 -10.94 8.09
N TYR A 173 11.48 -10.41 7.99
CA TYR A 173 10.32 -10.91 8.72
C TYR A 173 9.86 -12.26 8.18
N VAL A 174 9.50 -13.16 9.10
CA VAL A 174 8.92 -14.47 8.82
C VAL A 174 7.79 -14.74 9.82
N TYR A 175 6.74 -15.43 9.37
CA TYR A 175 5.62 -15.83 10.19
C TYR A 175 6.03 -16.73 11.38
N SER A 176 5.47 -16.44 12.55
CA SER A 176 5.69 -17.20 13.79
C SER A 176 4.42 -17.97 14.15
N ARG A 177 4.38 -19.26 13.80
CA ARG A 177 3.22 -20.12 14.09
C ARG A 177 2.90 -20.22 15.58
N HIS A 178 3.93 -20.26 16.43
CA HIS A 178 3.79 -20.40 17.88
C HIS A 178 3.20 -19.14 18.53
N GLU A 179 3.52 -17.96 18.02
CA GLU A 179 3.04 -16.68 18.59
C GLU A 179 1.72 -16.22 17.96
N SER A 180 1.22 -16.90 16.94
CA SER A 180 0.04 -16.50 16.18
C SER A 180 -1.21 -17.24 16.61
N THR A 181 -2.36 -16.62 16.36
CA THR A 181 -3.70 -17.21 16.48
C THR A 181 -4.42 -17.13 15.13
N ASP A 182 -5.68 -17.55 15.08
CA ASP A 182 -6.50 -17.46 13.86
C ASP A 182 -6.79 -16.02 13.43
N THR A 183 -6.79 -15.07 14.38
CA THR A 183 -7.07 -13.64 14.15
C THR A 183 -5.88 -12.74 14.43
N GLN A 184 -4.71 -13.30 14.76
CA GLN A 184 -3.49 -12.55 15.01
C GLN A 184 -2.30 -13.23 14.35
N LEU A 185 -1.72 -12.57 13.34
CA LEU A 185 -0.54 -13.03 12.63
C LEU A 185 0.70 -12.31 13.15
N VAL A 186 1.57 -13.05 13.83
CA VAL A 186 2.84 -12.55 14.32
C VAL A 186 3.95 -12.87 13.34
N PHE A 187 4.72 -11.85 12.96
CA PHE A 187 5.92 -11.95 12.15
C PHE A 187 7.11 -11.47 12.95
N ASN A 188 8.18 -12.26 12.95
CA ASN A 188 9.39 -11.96 13.70
C ASN A 188 10.60 -11.91 12.74
N ARG A 189 11.57 -11.08 13.09
CA ARG A 189 12.88 -11.07 12.41
C ARG A 189 13.99 -10.96 13.43
N SER A 190 15.13 -11.56 13.11
CA SER A 190 16.37 -11.32 13.86
C SER A 190 17.15 -10.14 13.28
N LYS A 191 18.03 -9.53 14.06
CA LYS A 191 19.03 -8.58 13.55
C LYS A 191 19.80 -9.11 12.35
N ALA A 192 20.20 -10.39 12.40
CA ALA A 192 20.94 -11.03 11.30
C ALA A 192 20.09 -11.12 10.02
N ALA A 193 18.83 -11.52 10.13
CA ALA A 193 17.90 -11.58 9.00
C ALA A 193 17.63 -10.18 8.41
N ALA A 194 17.45 -9.18 9.27
CA ALA A 194 17.27 -7.79 8.85
C ALA A 194 18.52 -7.24 8.12
N ALA A 195 19.72 -7.50 8.64
CA ALA A 195 20.97 -7.08 8.02
C ALA A 195 21.18 -7.76 6.65
N ALA A 196 20.91 -9.06 6.56
CA ALA A 196 20.99 -9.80 5.30
C ALA A 196 19.97 -9.30 4.27
N ALA A 197 18.73 -8.98 4.68
CA ALA A 197 17.72 -8.39 3.81
C ALA A 197 18.16 -7.00 3.29
N LEU A 198 18.68 -6.15 4.16
CA LEU A 198 19.18 -4.82 3.78
C LEU A 198 20.35 -4.91 2.79
N LYS A 199 21.28 -5.85 3.00
CA LYS A 199 22.40 -6.08 2.07
C LYS A 199 21.88 -6.45 0.68
N ARG A 200 20.97 -7.44 0.59
CA ARG A 200 20.33 -7.85 -0.67
C ARG A 200 19.61 -6.69 -1.37
N ALA A 201 18.84 -5.90 -0.62
CA ALA A 201 18.13 -4.75 -1.19
C ALA A 201 19.09 -3.70 -1.79
N ARG A 202 20.24 -3.46 -1.13
CA ARG A 202 21.28 -2.54 -1.64
C ARG A 202 21.94 -3.07 -2.91
N GLU A 203 22.21 -4.37 -2.97
CA GLU A 203 22.78 -5.02 -4.17
C GLU A 203 21.83 -4.91 -5.36
N VAL A 204 20.54 -5.21 -5.17
CA VAL A 204 19.52 -5.05 -6.22
C VAL A 204 19.43 -3.60 -6.69
N ALA A 205 19.40 -2.64 -5.78
CA ALA A 205 19.34 -1.22 -6.12
C ALA A 205 20.61 -0.75 -6.87
N ALA A 206 21.78 -1.28 -6.55
CA ALA A 206 23.02 -0.99 -7.26
C ALA A 206 22.98 -1.52 -8.70
N ILE A 207 22.49 -2.76 -8.90
CA ILE A 207 22.34 -3.37 -10.23
C ILE A 207 21.34 -2.59 -11.09
N ALA A 208 20.20 -2.17 -10.52
CA ALA A 208 19.21 -1.37 -11.23
C ALA A 208 19.80 -0.03 -11.72
N LYS A 209 20.58 0.65 -10.87
CA LYS A 209 21.25 1.90 -11.23
C LYS A 209 22.30 1.75 -12.33
N LEU A 210 22.96 0.59 -12.41
CA LEU A 210 23.91 0.28 -13.49
C LEU A 210 23.20 0.10 -14.83
N HIS A 211 22.05 -0.59 -14.86
CA HIS A 211 21.27 -0.79 -16.08
C HIS A 211 20.65 0.51 -16.62
N THR A 212 20.25 1.44 -15.75
CA THR A 212 19.74 2.76 -16.17
C THR A 212 20.83 3.71 -16.68
N LYS A 213 22.12 3.35 -16.56
CA LYS A 213 23.27 4.17 -16.96
C LYS A 213 23.95 3.72 -18.28
N ARG A 214 23.43 2.74 -19.02
CA ARG A 214 23.98 2.41 -20.34
C ARG A 214 23.78 3.60 -21.29
N PRO A 215 24.85 4.11 -21.96
CA PRO A 215 24.71 5.21 -22.89
C PRO A 215 23.85 4.76 -24.09
N ARG A 216 22.99 5.66 -24.58
CA ARG A 216 22.50 5.57 -25.97
C ARG A 216 23.75 5.62 -26.84
N ASN A 217 24.13 4.50 -27.46
CA ASN A 217 25.10 4.57 -28.54
C ASN A 217 24.39 5.23 -29.71
N ASP A 218 24.92 6.39 -30.09
CA ASP A 218 24.62 7.10 -31.30
C ASP A 218 24.89 6.17 -32.49
N LEU A 219 23.83 5.70 -33.13
CA LEU A 219 23.87 5.23 -34.50
C LEU A 219 23.52 6.43 -35.38
N GLU A 220 24.41 7.42 -35.42
CA GLU A 220 24.57 8.23 -36.62
C GLU A 220 25.27 7.33 -37.64
N MET A 221 24.47 6.76 -38.54
CA MET A 221 25.00 6.24 -39.80
C MET A 221 24.78 7.33 -40.84
N ASP A 222 25.84 8.12 -41.04
CA ASP A 222 26.06 8.96 -42.21
C ASP A 222 25.82 8.13 -43.48
N THR A 223 24.80 8.51 -44.23
CA THR A 223 24.77 8.30 -45.68
C THR A 223 24.27 9.58 -46.34
N SER A 224 25.15 10.57 -46.38
CA SER A 224 25.14 11.56 -47.45
C SER A 224 25.40 10.84 -48.80
N VAL A 225 24.34 10.56 -49.54
CA VAL A 225 24.44 10.24 -50.98
C VAL A 225 23.70 11.34 -51.73
N ASP A 226 24.50 12.16 -52.41
CA ASP A 226 24.11 13.09 -53.44
C ASP A 226 23.13 12.44 -54.42
N ASP A 227 21.93 13.00 -54.57
CA ASP A 227 21.10 12.78 -55.74
C ASP A 227 20.57 14.13 -56.26
N LYS A 228 21.31 14.69 -57.23
CA LYS A 228 20.86 15.84 -58.02
C LYS A 228 19.81 15.37 -59.02
N PRO A 229 18.62 15.99 -59.10
CA PRO A 229 17.64 15.61 -60.12
C PRO A 229 18.13 16.04 -61.51
N HIS A 230 18.31 15.03 -62.37
CA HIS A 230 18.56 15.14 -63.79
C HIS A 230 17.33 15.76 -64.49
N LYS A 231 17.52 16.87 -65.21
CA LYS A 231 16.49 17.44 -66.10
C LYS A 231 16.28 16.53 -67.31
N PRO A 232 15.04 16.20 -67.72
CA PRO A 232 14.80 15.66 -69.04
C PRO A 232 14.65 16.82 -70.05
N SER A 233 15.49 16.77 -71.09
CA SER A 233 15.34 17.53 -72.33
C SER A 233 14.80 16.60 -73.40
N GLN A 234 13.69 17.00 -74.04
CA GLN A 234 13.23 16.79 -75.43
C GLN A 234 11.69 16.84 -75.46
N ARG A 235 11.04 17.86 -76.03
CA ARG A 235 10.76 18.22 -77.45
C ARG A 235 9.79 17.28 -78.19
N THR A 236 8.78 17.92 -78.81
CA THR A 236 7.82 17.52 -79.88
C THR A 236 6.74 16.50 -79.49
N MET A 237 5.44 16.66 -79.81
CA MET A 237 4.64 17.60 -80.63
C MET A 237 3.40 18.05 -79.85
#